data_AF-F0JGJ4-F1
#
_entry.id   AF-F0JGJ4-F1
#
_cell.length_a   1.000
_cell.length_b   1.000
_cell.length_c   1.000
_cell.angle_alpha   90.00
_cell.angle_beta   90.00
_cell.angle_gamma   90.00
#
_symmetry.space_group_name_H-M   'P 1'
#
loop_
_entity.id
_entity.type
_entity.pdbx_description
1 polymer ?
#
loop_
_entity_poly.entity_id
_entity_poly.type
_entity_poly.pdbx_seq_one_letter_code
_entity_poly.pdbx_strand_id
1 'polypeptide(L)'
;MTVAAFECRMCGHCCQGEGGIVMTDKDCVRLADFLHITVDELVARYAQTRGGKIQLGVGEDDYCVFYKEGCSVHPGRPDICRAWPYFRGNLIDETSWEMIQEYCPGVNPEAGHAEFVRQGRAYLREHDLLRYDPDTSPNALISDE
;
A
#
# COMPACT_ATOMS: atom_id res chain seq x y z
N MET A 1 -22.66 -3.48 -16.93
CA MET A 1 -21.68 -2.42 -16.58
C MET A 1 -20.89 -2.96 -15.42
N THR A 2 -19.56 -3.06 -15.53
CA THR A 2 -18.72 -3.50 -14.41
C THR A 2 -18.57 -2.34 -13.43
N VAL A 3 -18.99 -2.52 -12.19
CA VAL A 3 -18.83 -1.52 -11.12
C VAL A 3 -17.38 -1.55 -10.62
N ALA A 4 -16.81 -0.40 -10.25
CA ALA A 4 -15.47 -0.35 -9.67
C ALA A 4 -15.47 -1.04 -8.29
N ALA A 5 -14.54 -1.97 -8.07
CA ALA A 5 -14.42 -2.71 -6.83
C ALA A 5 -13.68 -1.94 -5.73
N PHE A 6 -12.88 -0.94 -6.12
CA PHE A 6 -12.17 -0.07 -5.18
C PHE A 6 -11.91 1.32 -5.78
N GLU A 7 -12.05 2.35 -4.95
CA GLU A 7 -11.61 3.72 -5.22
C GLU A 7 -11.05 4.34 -3.94
N CYS A 8 -9.78 4.77 -3.96
CA CYS A 8 -9.17 5.39 -2.78
C CYS A 8 -9.90 6.70 -2.41
N ARG A 9 -10.49 6.75 -1.22
CA ARG A 9 -11.16 7.95 -0.67
C ARG A 9 -10.23 8.92 0.04
N MET A 10 -8.91 8.66 0.03
CA MET A 10 -7.91 9.39 0.82
C MET A 10 -8.27 9.52 2.32
N CYS A 11 -9.04 8.56 2.85
CA CYS A 11 -9.58 8.59 4.21
C CYS A 11 -8.54 8.50 5.34
N GLY A 12 -7.30 8.12 5.04
CA GLY A 12 -6.24 7.99 6.04
C GLY A 12 -6.19 6.67 6.80
N HIS A 13 -7.20 5.79 6.70
CA HIS A 13 -7.21 4.54 7.45
C HIS A 13 -5.95 3.69 7.16
N CYS A 14 -5.58 3.45 5.90
CA CYS A 14 -4.34 2.73 5.58
C CYS A 14 -3.04 3.47 5.96
N CYS A 15 -3.12 4.74 6.36
CA CYS A 15 -1.98 5.51 6.87
C CYS A 15 -1.85 5.43 8.40
N GLN A 16 -2.88 4.97 9.11
CA GLN A 16 -2.86 4.83 10.56
C GLN A 16 -2.16 3.52 10.98
N GLY A 17 -1.31 3.58 11.99
CA GLY A 17 -0.65 2.44 12.61
C GLY A 17 0.80 2.74 13.02
N GLU A 18 1.44 1.77 13.65
CA GLU A 18 2.80 1.88 14.21
C GLU A 18 3.91 1.67 13.15
N GLY A 19 3.59 1.83 11.88
CA GLY A 19 4.53 1.75 10.75
C GLY A 19 4.46 0.40 10.03
N GLY A 20 5.61 -0.10 9.57
CA GLY A 20 5.69 -1.36 8.83
C GLY A 20 5.54 -1.23 7.31
N ILE A 21 5.44 0.00 6.79
CA ILE A 21 5.54 0.27 5.35
C ILE A 21 7.00 0.13 4.92
N VAL A 22 7.39 -1.11 4.59
CA VAL A 22 8.70 -1.43 4.04
C VAL A 22 8.81 -0.84 2.63
N MET A 23 9.90 -0.09 2.41
CA MET A 23 10.24 0.47 1.10
C MET A 23 11.32 -0.39 0.44
N THR A 24 11.08 -0.75 -0.82
CA THR A 24 12.13 -1.27 -1.72
C THR A 24 12.98 -0.12 -2.26
N ASP A 25 14.11 -0.43 -2.91
CA ASP A 25 14.93 0.60 -3.57
C ASP A 25 14.13 1.38 -4.62
N LYS A 26 13.22 0.72 -5.34
CA LYS A 26 12.31 1.35 -6.31
C LYS A 26 11.33 2.31 -5.62
N ASP A 27 10.85 1.95 -4.43
CA ASP A 27 9.98 2.82 -3.63
C ASP A 27 10.73 4.06 -3.15
N CYS A 28 11.95 3.88 -2.66
CA CYS A 28 12.80 4.96 -2.22
C CYS A 28 13.07 5.97 -3.33
N VAL A 29 13.46 5.50 -4.52
CA VAL A 29 13.68 6.36 -5.70
C VAL A 29 12.41 7.10 -6.07
N ARG A 30 11.29 6.38 -6.22
CA ARG A 30 10.01 6.95 -6.67
C ARG A 30 9.43 7.98 -5.71
N LEU A 31 9.55 7.74 -4.40
CA LEU A 31 9.10 8.66 -3.38
C LEU A 31 10.02 9.89 -3.28
N ALA A 32 11.34 9.70 -3.40
CA ALA A 32 12.30 10.80 -3.42
C ALA A 32 12.09 11.71 -4.64
N ASP A 33 11.87 11.14 -5.82
CA ASP A 33 11.55 11.87 -7.05
C ASP A 33 10.27 12.70 -6.90
N PHE A 34 9.22 12.12 -6.31
CA PHE A 34 7.97 12.83 -6.04
C PHE A 34 8.14 14.00 -5.06
N LEU A 35 9.01 13.83 -4.07
CA LEU A 35 9.30 14.86 -3.06
C LEU A 35 10.36 15.87 -3.53
N HIS A 36 10.98 15.64 -4.70
CA HIS A 36 12.09 16.44 -5.23
C HIS A 36 13.29 16.54 -4.28
N ILE A 37 13.63 15.40 -3.64
CA ILE A 37 14.79 15.25 -2.75
C ILE A 37 15.63 14.05 -3.18
N THR A 38 16.80 13.89 -2.59
CA THR A 38 17.62 12.68 -2.80
C THR A 38 17.09 11.49 -1.99
N VAL A 39 17.42 10.27 -2.41
CA VAL A 39 17.10 9.06 -1.63
C VAL A 39 17.74 9.10 -0.24
N ASP A 40 18.97 9.58 -0.13
CA ASP A 40 19.65 9.72 1.17
C ASP A 40 18.91 10.68 2.11
N GLU A 41 18.41 11.80 1.58
CA GLU A 41 17.57 12.73 2.35
C GLU A 41 16.22 12.11 2.72
N LEU A 42 15.59 11.35 1.83
CA LEU A 42 14.36 10.64 2.12
C LEU A 42 14.55 9.69 3.31
N VAL A 43 15.59 8.85 3.24
CA VAL A 43 15.87 7.85 4.27
C VAL A 43 16.23 8.52 5.60
N ALA A 44 17.05 9.57 5.57
CA ALA A 44 17.46 10.27 6.77
C ALA A 44 16.33 11.04 7.48
N ARG A 45 15.36 11.57 6.73
CA ARG A 45 14.31 12.44 7.29
C ARG A 45 12.99 11.75 7.55
N TYR A 46 12.63 10.75 6.75
CA TYR A 46 11.27 10.20 6.70
C TYR A 46 11.21 8.67 6.85
N ALA A 47 12.36 8.01 7.04
CA ALA A 47 12.42 6.57 7.19
C ALA A 47 13.20 6.14 8.43
N GLN A 48 13.05 4.86 8.77
CA GLN A 48 13.79 4.19 9.82
C GLN A 48 14.20 2.80 9.35
N THR A 49 15.36 2.32 9.79
CA THR A 49 15.82 0.97 9.47
C THR A 49 15.47 0.03 10.61
N ARG A 50 14.60 -0.95 10.36
CA ARG A 50 14.20 -1.97 11.35
C ARG A 50 14.33 -3.37 10.74
N GLY A 51 15.08 -4.23 11.41
CA GLY A 51 15.34 -5.60 10.93
C GLY A 51 16.04 -5.64 9.56
N GLY A 52 16.92 -4.68 9.28
CA GLY A 52 17.61 -4.55 7.99
C GLY A 52 16.77 -4.00 6.83
N LYS A 53 15.48 -3.68 7.07
CA LYS A 53 14.58 -3.13 6.06
C LYS A 53 14.34 -1.64 6.32
N ILE A 54 14.32 -0.84 5.26
CA ILE A 54 13.95 0.58 5.32
C ILE A 54 12.42 0.65 5.39
N GLN A 55 11.90 1.37 6.39
CA GLN A 55 10.46 1.54 6.60
C GLN A 55 10.13 3.02 6.71
N LEU A 56 8.97 3.45 6.20
CA LEU A 56 8.48 4.80 6.47
C LEU A 56 8.29 5.03 7.97
N GLY A 57 8.63 6.25 8.38
CA GLY A 57 8.39 6.73 9.73
C GLY A 57 6.91 6.99 10.00
N VAL A 58 6.61 7.06 11.29
CA VAL A 58 5.29 7.36 11.85
C VAL A 58 5.44 8.60 12.74
N GLY A 59 4.44 9.47 12.74
CA GLY A 59 4.33 10.60 13.65
C GLY A 59 3.98 10.16 15.08
N GLU A 60 3.94 11.12 16.00
CA GLU A 60 3.50 10.88 17.38
C GLU A 60 1.99 10.60 17.50
N ASP A 61 1.25 10.82 16.43
CA ASP A 61 -0.19 10.61 16.30
C ASP A 61 -0.57 9.23 15.76
N ASP A 62 0.40 8.32 15.64
CA ASP A 62 0.25 6.98 15.06
C ASP A 62 -0.21 7.00 13.59
N TYR A 63 0.17 8.03 12.83
CA TYR A 63 0.00 8.07 11.38
C TYR A 63 1.33 8.08 10.64
N CYS A 64 1.34 7.54 9.43
CA CYS A 64 2.44 7.71 8.48
C CYS A 64 2.89 9.17 8.41
N VAL A 65 4.20 9.43 8.40
CA VAL A 65 4.80 10.77 8.40
C VAL A 65 4.33 11.69 7.25
N PHE A 66 3.73 11.11 6.20
CA PHE A 66 3.17 11.82 5.05
C PHE A 66 1.64 11.99 5.11
N TYR A 67 0.97 11.63 6.20
CA TYR A 67 -0.45 11.89 6.39
C TYR A 67 -0.69 13.37 6.74
N LYS A 68 -1.60 14.02 6.00
CA LYS A 68 -2.03 15.41 6.20
C LYS A 68 -3.50 15.54 5.80
N GLU A 69 -4.40 15.00 6.62
CA GLU A 69 -5.85 14.87 6.30
C GLU A 69 -6.09 14.12 4.97
N GLY A 70 -5.17 13.19 4.67
CA GLY A 70 -5.04 12.50 3.40
C GLY A 70 -3.59 12.15 3.11
N CYS A 71 -3.35 11.23 2.18
CA CYS A 71 -1.99 10.86 1.79
C CYS A 71 -1.36 11.97 0.93
N SER A 72 -0.48 12.79 1.51
CA SER A 72 0.16 13.91 0.78
C SER A 72 1.12 13.44 -0.32
N VAL A 73 1.56 12.19 -0.27
CA VAL A 73 2.45 11.56 -1.26
C VAL A 73 1.72 10.56 -2.15
N HIS A 74 0.40 10.73 -2.35
CA HIS A 74 -0.44 9.77 -3.09
C HIS A 74 0.20 9.32 -4.44
N PRO A 75 0.70 10.20 -5.32
CA PRO A 75 1.34 9.76 -6.57
C PRO A 75 2.68 9.01 -6.38
N GLY A 76 3.42 9.31 -5.31
CA GLY A 76 4.73 8.71 -4.99
C GLY A 76 4.68 7.52 -4.02
N ARG A 77 3.48 7.06 -3.62
CA ARG A 77 3.29 6.04 -2.55
C ARG A 77 4.09 4.76 -2.76
N PRO A 78 4.76 4.18 -1.75
CA PRO A 78 5.39 2.86 -1.85
C PRO A 78 4.46 1.77 -2.40
N ASP A 79 5.02 0.70 -2.96
CA ASP A 79 4.27 -0.35 -3.68
C ASP A 79 3.23 -1.04 -2.80
N ILE A 80 3.54 -1.28 -1.52
CA ILE A 80 2.56 -1.79 -0.56
C ILE A 80 1.37 -0.83 -0.39
N CYS A 81 1.60 0.48 -0.40
CA CYS A 81 0.54 1.49 -0.31
C CYS A 81 -0.23 1.66 -1.64
N ARG A 82 0.35 1.27 -2.78
CA ARG A 82 -0.33 1.22 -4.08
C ARG A 82 -1.20 -0.02 -4.20
N ALA A 83 -0.71 -1.13 -3.68
CA ALA A 83 -1.40 -2.41 -3.71
C ALA A 83 -2.59 -2.49 -2.75
N TRP A 84 -2.68 -1.63 -1.73
CA TRP A 84 -3.87 -1.56 -0.88
C TRP A 84 -5.12 -1.25 -1.73
N PRO A 85 -6.24 -1.98 -1.58
CA PRO A 85 -6.53 -3.08 -0.64
C PRO A 85 -6.36 -4.49 -1.23
N TYR A 86 -5.77 -4.63 -2.41
CA TYR A 86 -5.59 -5.89 -3.14
C TYR A 86 -4.45 -6.77 -2.59
N PHE A 87 -4.30 -6.84 -1.27
CA PHE A 87 -3.35 -7.76 -0.65
C PHE A 87 -3.77 -9.21 -0.86
N ARG A 88 -2.79 -10.12 -0.90
CA ARG A 88 -3.02 -11.54 -1.17
C ARG A 88 -4.18 -12.13 -0.35
N GLY A 89 -4.22 -11.87 0.96
CA GLY A 89 -5.27 -12.36 1.85
C GLY A 89 -6.67 -11.99 1.35
N ASN A 90 -6.87 -10.73 1.00
CA ASN A 90 -8.15 -10.22 0.49
C ASN A 90 -8.49 -10.78 -0.91
N LEU A 91 -7.49 -11.23 -1.67
CA LEU A 91 -7.70 -11.81 -3.00
C LEU A 91 -8.03 -13.30 -2.99
N ILE A 92 -7.67 -14.03 -1.93
CA ILE A 92 -7.86 -15.50 -1.85
C ILE A 92 -8.90 -15.92 -0.81
N ASP A 93 -9.26 -15.03 0.11
CA ASP A 93 -10.23 -15.28 1.17
C ASP A 93 -11.30 -14.17 1.19
N GLU A 94 -12.55 -14.57 0.98
CA GLU A 94 -13.71 -13.68 0.97
C GLU A 94 -13.93 -13.07 2.36
N THR A 95 -13.67 -13.82 3.43
CA THR A 95 -13.80 -13.30 4.81
C THR A 95 -12.83 -12.15 5.06
N SER A 96 -11.58 -12.28 4.62
CA SER A 96 -10.59 -11.20 4.66
C SER A 96 -11.04 -9.98 3.85
N TRP A 97 -11.64 -10.20 2.69
CA TRP A 97 -12.22 -9.11 1.89
C TRP A 97 -13.42 -8.43 2.56
N GLU A 98 -14.27 -9.16 3.28
CA GLU A 98 -15.36 -8.59 4.09
C GLU A 98 -14.82 -7.74 5.24
N MET A 99 -13.82 -8.23 5.98
CA MET A 99 -13.21 -7.47 7.08
C MET A 99 -12.61 -6.14 6.64
N ILE A 100 -11.95 -6.09 5.48
CA ILE A 100 -11.36 -4.83 4.99
C ILE A 100 -12.39 -3.81 4.50
N GLN A 101 -13.66 -4.19 4.30
CA GLN A 101 -14.73 -3.24 3.98
C GLN A 101 -15.10 -2.39 5.20
N GLU A 102 -15.06 -2.98 6.40
CA GLU A 102 -15.27 -2.25 7.65
C GLU A 102 -14.15 -1.23 7.89
N TYR A 103 -12.94 -1.52 7.40
CA TYR A 103 -11.78 -0.66 7.58
C TYR A 103 -11.57 0.32 6.43
N CYS A 104 -11.94 0.01 5.18
CA CYS A 104 -11.64 0.87 4.04
C CYS A 104 -12.92 1.29 3.30
N PRO A 105 -13.37 2.56 3.43
CA PRO A 105 -14.59 3.05 2.77
C PRO A 105 -14.46 3.16 1.25
N GLY A 106 -13.28 2.89 0.70
CA GLY A 106 -13.04 2.84 -0.74
C GLY A 106 -13.41 1.50 -1.37
N VAL A 107 -13.56 0.43 -0.58
CA VAL A 107 -13.93 -0.89 -1.08
C VAL A 107 -15.42 -0.88 -1.38
N ASN A 108 -15.81 -1.39 -2.54
CA ASN A 108 -17.20 -1.42 -2.95
C ASN A 108 -17.82 -2.82 -2.72
N PRO A 109 -18.70 -3.00 -1.72
CA PRO A 109 -19.35 -4.28 -1.45
C PRO A 109 -20.22 -4.77 -2.61
N GLU A 110 -20.82 -3.85 -3.38
CA GLU A 110 -21.72 -4.20 -4.49
C GLU A 110 -20.99 -4.86 -5.67
N ALA A 111 -19.66 -4.72 -5.75
CA ALA A 111 -18.86 -5.41 -6.76
C ALA A 111 -18.83 -6.94 -6.52
N GLY A 112 -18.93 -7.37 -5.27
CA GLY A 112 -18.70 -8.75 -4.87
C GLY A 112 -17.23 -9.16 -4.92
N HIS A 113 -16.87 -10.20 -4.17
CA HIS A 113 -15.48 -10.67 -4.04
C HIS A 113 -14.87 -11.07 -5.38
N ALA A 114 -15.61 -11.78 -6.23
CA ALA A 114 -15.11 -12.22 -7.53
C ALA A 114 -14.66 -11.06 -8.43
N GLU A 115 -15.40 -9.95 -8.45
CA GLU A 115 -15.02 -8.76 -9.23
C GLU A 115 -13.86 -8.01 -8.57
N PHE A 116 -13.83 -7.94 -7.24
CA PHE A 116 -12.68 -7.41 -6.49
C PHE A 116 -11.40 -8.17 -6.82
N VAL A 117 -11.43 -9.50 -6.84
CA VAL A 117 -10.29 -10.35 -7.21
C VAL A 117 -9.87 -10.10 -8.66
N ARG A 118 -10.83 -10.03 -9.59
CA ARG A 118 -10.56 -9.79 -11.01
C ARG A 118 -9.87 -8.45 -11.23
N GLN A 119 -10.43 -7.36 -10.67
CA GLN A 119 -9.87 -6.01 -10.80
C GLN A 119 -8.55 -5.88 -10.06
N GLY A 120 -8.42 -6.47 -8.87
CA GLY A 120 -7.18 -6.46 -8.09
C GLY A 120 -6.03 -7.16 -8.80
N ARG A 121 -6.25 -8.37 -9.32
CA ARG A 121 -5.23 -9.09 -10.11
C ARG A 121 -4.83 -8.32 -11.38
N ALA A 122 -5.79 -7.66 -12.04
CA ALA A 122 -5.49 -6.82 -13.20
C ALA A 122 -4.64 -5.60 -12.80
N TYR A 123 -5.05 -4.88 -11.75
CA TYR A 123 -4.34 -3.72 -11.21
C TYR A 123 -2.90 -4.08 -10.81
N LEU A 124 -2.70 -5.15 -10.04
CA LEU A 124 -1.38 -5.55 -9.58
C LEU A 124 -0.43 -5.91 -10.75
N ARG A 125 -0.96 -6.53 -11.82
CA ARG A 125 -0.17 -6.84 -13.03
C ARG A 125 0.16 -5.60 -13.85
N GLU A 126 -0.84 -4.75 -14.10
CA GLU A 126 -0.66 -3.50 -14.87
C GLU A 126 0.37 -2.58 -14.24
N HIS A 127 0.46 -2.59 -12.90
CA HIS A 127 1.32 -1.72 -12.13
C HIS A 127 2.64 -2.34 -11.66
N ASP A 128 2.95 -3.56 -12.10
CA ASP A 128 4.14 -4.34 -11.69
C ASP A 128 4.29 -4.39 -10.15
N LEU A 129 3.21 -4.77 -9.45
CA LEU A 129 3.13 -4.80 -7.98
C LEU A 129 3.20 -6.22 -7.39
N LEU A 130 3.16 -7.26 -8.24
CA LEU A 130 3.35 -8.64 -7.78
C LEU A 130 4.81 -8.83 -7.35
N ARG A 131 5.01 -9.46 -6.19
CA ARG A 131 6.34 -9.73 -5.64
C ARG A 131 6.51 -11.23 -5.41
N TYR A 132 7.76 -11.68 -5.45
CA TYR A 132 8.11 -13.10 -5.31
C TYR A 132 9.23 -13.35 -4.28
N ASP A 133 9.82 -12.28 -3.72
CA ASP A 133 10.95 -12.38 -2.79
C ASP A 133 10.58 -11.84 -1.39
N PRO A 134 10.47 -12.72 -0.37
CA PRO A 134 10.13 -12.33 1.01
C PRO A 134 11.24 -11.55 1.74
N ASP A 135 12.50 -11.66 1.31
CA ASP A 135 13.61 -10.99 1.99
C ASP A 135 13.63 -9.51 1.65
N THR A 136 13.24 -9.15 0.43
CA THR A 136 13.29 -7.77 -0.07
C THR A 136 11.92 -7.11 -0.21
N SER A 137 10.83 -7.89 -0.23
CA SER A 137 9.48 -7.37 -0.50
C SER A 137 8.56 -7.41 0.72
N PRO A 138 7.50 -6.58 0.73
CA PRO A 138 6.43 -6.71 1.71
C PRO A 138 5.64 -8.01 1.50
N ASN A 139 5.47 -8.80 2.56
CA ASN A 139 4.84 -10.13 2.50
C ASN A 139 3.41 -10.12 1.91
N ALA A 140 2.68 -9.01 2.11
CA ALA A 140 1.32 -8.85 1.60
C ALA A 140 1.21 -8.90 0.06
N LEU A 141 2.33 -8.69 -0.63
CA LEU A 141 2.43 -8.67 -2.09
C LEU A 141 2.98 -9.98 -2.69
N ILE A 142 3.35 -10.96 -1.86
CA ILE A 142 3.91 -12.22 -2.33
C ILE A 142 2.83 -13.03 -3.04
N SER A 143 3.04 -13.27 -4.33
CA SER A 143 2.19 -14.12 -5.16
C SER A 143 2.87 -15.46 -5.43
N ASP A 144 2.09 -16.54 -5.46
CA ASP A 144 2.56 -17.84 -5.98
C ASP A 144 2.25 -17.98 -7.49
N GLU A 145 1.49 -17.03 -8.04
CA GLU A 145 1.11 -16.91 -9.46
C GLU A 145 1.97 -15.88 -10.19
#